data_AF-A0A2G8KM31-F1
#
_entry.id   AF-A0A2G8KM31-F1
#
_cell.length_a   1.000
_cell.length_b   1.000
_cell.length_c   1.000
_cell.angle_alpha   90.00
_cell.angle_beta   90.00
_cell.angle_gamma   90.00
#
_symmetry.space_group_name_H-M   'P 1'
#
loop_
_entity.id
_entity.type
_entity.pdbx_description
1 polymer ?
#
loop_
_entity_poly.entity_id
_entity_poly.type
_entity_poly.pdbx_seq_one_letter_code
_entity_poly.pdbx_strand_id
1 'polypeptide(L)'
;MTLPSSTYFPFDPGDTHPEAVTVGRISCSRGLIVNVCANDSQRLYDVCIIGNFVISSLVMFMAGCVAALIIIGPGALLGTLSTFLVLLPMQMVIGKATSVLRQKSIKIIDERVQKMNEILTFIKFIKVYAWEKPFSKKIEDIRVRERVFLKKAGIMQSFSISMMPIAPNVATVLSILLHIAFGNGLTISEAFTLVAVLNTLRIVVGPTPWAIRSIAETVIALRRLRVILVLDTVEPLDRMPDDGRHAVIIEDATFAWSKVASNTEEDKTAAKEAEREVGEDGKIDDKPAGTKDGVKDGTEKSPSTVSITQLASQGSQIELDEMVPALFNLNFKLYK
;
A
#
# COMPACT_ATOMS: atom_id res chain seq x y z
N MET A 1 16.07 21.72 5.07
CA MET A 1 15.38 20.71 5.88
C MET A 1 16.18 19.43 5.77
N THR A 2 16.86 19.05 6.85
CA THR A 2 17.83 17.94 6.87
C THR A 2 17.11 16.61 6.99
N LEU A 3 17.39 15.69 6.07
CA LEU A 3 16.97 14.28 6.19
C LEU A 3 17.77 13.62 7.34
N PRO A 4 17.16 12.74 8.15
CA PRO A 4 17.91 11.95 9.12
C PRO A 4 18.87 11.00 8.39
N SER A 5 20.08 10.90 8.92
CA SER A 5 21.17 10.15 8.28
C SER A 5 21.10 8.65 8.58
N SER A 6 21.31 7.85 7.54
CA SER A 6 21.94 6.52 7.60
C SER A 6 21.47 5.51 8.65
N THR A 7 20.70 4.53 8.19
CA THR A 7 20.93 3.12 8.56
C THR A 7 21.51 2.37 7.36
N TYR A 8 22.69 2.80 6.88
CA TYR A 8 23.51 1.95 6.03
C TYR A 8 23.98 0.75 6.85
N PHE A 9 23.47 -0.44 6.55
CA PHE A 9 24.21 -1.67 6.82
C PHE A 9 25.25 -1.85 5.71
N PRO A 10 26.56 -1.73 5.97
CA PRO A 10 27.56 -2.25 5.04
C PRO A 10 27.44 -3.77 5.05
N PHE A 11 27.11 -4.35 3.89
CA PHE A 11 27.12 -5.81 3.73
C PHE A 11 28.56 -6.25 3.48
N ASP A 12 29.17 -6.87 4.48
CA ASP A 12 30.41 -7.62 4.32
C ASP A 12 30.09 -8.94 3.59
N PRO A 13 30.67 -9.25 2.42
CA PRO A 13 30.34 -10.44 1.64
C PRO A 13 30.74 -11.77 2.29
N GLY A 14 31.32 -11.78 3.50
CA GLY A 14 31.73 -12.98 4.23
C GLY A 14 30.70 -13.59 5.20
N ASP A 15 29.63 -12.88 5.57
CA ASP A 15 28.84 -13.24 6.76
C ASP A 15 27.66 -14.20 6.48
N THR A 16 27.97 -15.44 6.10
CA THR A 16 26.98 -16.51 5.90
C THR A 16 26.56 -17.19 7.21
N HIS A 17 25.86 -16.44 8.08
CA HIS A 17 25.27 -17.01 9.29
C HIS A 17 24.14 -18.01 8.95
N PRO A 18 24.19 -19.28 9.42
CA PRO A 18 23.29 -20.36 8.98
C PRO A 18 21.83 -20.20 9.43
N GLU A 19 21.55 -19.27 10.35
CA GLU A 19 20.19 -18.98 10.81
C GLU A 19 19.37 -18.24 9.73
N ALA A 20 19.97 -17.28 9.02
CA ALA A 20 19.30 -16.57 7.92
C ALA A 20 18.90 -17.52 6.77
N VAL A 21 19.73 -18.55 6.52
CA VAL A 21 19.55 -19.57 5.48
C VAL A 21 18.30 -20.44 5.72
N THR A 22 18.00 -20.74 6.99
CA THR A 22 16.84 -21.56 7.38
C THR A 22 15.50 -20.84 7.15
N VAL A 23 15.44 -19.56 7.52
CA VAL A 23 14.18 -18.78 7.59
C VAL A 23 13.52 -18.63 6.22
N GLY A 24 14.30 -18.53 5.14
CA GLY A 24 13.78 -18.35 3.79
C GLY A 24 12.84 -19.47 3.32
N ARG A 25 13.28 -20.73 3.40
CA ARG A 25 12.53 -21.87 2.82
C ARG A 25 11.18 -22.13 3.49
N ILE A 26 11.07 -21.84 4.79
CA ILE A 26 9.84 -22.04 5.58
C ILE A 26 8.85 -20.86 5.38
N SER A 27 9.38 -19.65 5.15
CA SER A 27 8.56 -18.44 4.94
C SER A 27 7.80 -18.42 3.60
N CYS A 28 8.21 -19.23 2.63
CA CYS A 28 7.72 -19.16 1.25
C CYS A 28 6.43 -19.97 1.02
N SER A 29 5.32 -19.52 1.62
CA SER A 29 3.98 -20.10 1.39
C SER A 29 3.62 -20.14 -0.10
N ARG A 30 2.92 -21.19 -0.54
CA ARG A 30 2.37 -21.30 -1.92
C ARG A 30 1.55 -20.06 -2.31
N GLY A 31 0.84 -19.45 -1.36
CA GLY A 31 0.09 -18.22 -1.58
C GLY A 31 0.96 -17.00 -1.89
N LEU A 32 2.17 -16.92 -1.32
CA LEU A 32 3.15 -15.87 -1.64
C LEU A 32 3.62 -15.99 -3.08
N ILE A 33 3.98 -17.20 -3.52
CA ILE A 33 4.42 -17.47 -4.90
C ILE A 33 3.31 -17.11 -5.90
N VAL A 34 2.08 -17.57 -5.66
CA VAL A 34 0.92 -17.24 -6.52
C VAL A 34 0.66 -15.72 -6.56
N ASN A 35 0.72 -15.02 -5.42
CA ASN A 35 0.56 -13.56 -5.40
C ASN A 35 1.70 -12.85 -6.15
N VAL A 36 2.94 -13.33 -6.05
CA VAL A 36 4.06 -12.74 -6.80
C VAL A 36 3.85 -12.94 -8.32
N CYS A 37 3.51 -14.17 -8.74
CA CYS A 37 3.28 -14.48 -10.16
C CYS A 37 2.05 -13.79 -10.77
N ALA A 38 1.00 -13.50 -10.00
CA ALA A 38 -0.26 -12.94 -10.51
C ALA A 38 -0.45 -11.43 -10.29
N ASN A 39 0.05 -10.88 -9.18
CA ASN A 39 -0.21 -9.48 -8.75
C ASN A 39 1.05 -8.62 -8.87
N ASP A 40 2.20 -9.15 -8.46
CA ASP A 40 3.46 -8.38 -8.50
C ASP A 40 4.07 -8.34 -9.91
N SER A 41 3.85 -9.36 -10.74
CA SER A 41 4.15 -9.35 -12.17
C SER A 41 3.42 -8.21 -12.91
N GLN A 42 2.13 -7.99 -12.62
CA GLN A 42 1.35 -6.88 -13.21
C GLN A 42 1.91 -5.52 -12.78
N ARG A 43 2.30 -5.36 -11.51
CA ARG A 43 2.90 -4.09 -11.02
C ARG A 43 4.22 -3.78 -11.71
N LEU A 44 5.07 -4.80 -11.89
CA LEU A 44 6.32 -4.69 -12.64
C LEU A 44 6.06 -4.27 -14.09
N TYR A 45 5.10 -4.91 -14.76
CA TYR A 45 4.68 -4.55 -16.11
C TYR A 45 4.16 -3.10 -16.19
N ASP A 46 3.31 -2.69 -15.26
CA ASP A 46 2.78 -1.32 -15.19
C ASP A 46 3.93 -0.31 -15.06
N VAL A 47 4.90 -0.53 -14.17
CA VAL A 47 6.07 0.36 -14.02
C VAL A 47 6.94 0.41 -15.27
N CYS A 48 7.13 -0.71 -15.99
CA CYS A 48 7.86 -0.69 -17.25
C CYS A 48 7.19 0.20 -18.32
N ILE A 49 5.85 0.27 -18.32
CA ILE A 49 5.10 1.12 -19.25
C ILE A 49 5.06 2.58 -18.79
N ILE A 50 4.76 2.83 -17.51
CA ILE A 50 4.43 4.19 -17.04
C ILE A 50 5.52 4.86 -16.20
N GLY A 51 6.49 4.12 -15.65
CA GLY A 51 7.51 4.68 -14.75
C GLY A 51 8.30 5.85 -15.36
N ASN A 52 8.55 5.79 -16.67
CA ASN A 52 9.23 6.86 -17.42
C ASN A 52 8.48 8.22 -17.38
N PHE A 53 7.17 8.24 -17.15
CA PHE A 53 6.41 9.50 -17.05
C PHE A 53 6.84 10.37 -15.86
N VAL A 54 7.41 9.79 -14.80
CA VAL A 54 7.92 10.60 -13.67
C VAL A 54 9.08 11.49 -14.13
N ILE A 55 10.09 10.91 -14.78
CA ILE A 55 11.25 11.66 -15.29
C ILE A 55 10.81 12.56 -16.45
N SER A 56 10.04 12.02 -17.39
CA SER A 56 9.56 12.76 -18.57
C SER A 56 8.72 13.98 -18.17
N SER A 57 7.88 13.89 -17.14
CA SER A 57 7.05 15.01 -16.70
C SER A 57 7.85 16.15 -16.09
N LEU A 58 8.92 15.85 -15.33
CA LEU A 58 9.81 16.87 -14.80
C LEU A 58 10.57 17.60 -15.92
N VAL A 59 11.13 16.85 -16.87
CA VAL A 59 11.84 17.39 -18.04
C VAL A 59 10.89 18.24 -18.90
N MET A 60 9.70 17.74 -19.19
CA MET A 60 8.70 18.44 -20.01
C MET A 60 8.14 19.67 -19.29
N PHE A 61 7.97 19.63 -17.97
CA PHE A 61 7.60 20.81 -17.16
C PHE A 61 8.64 21.92 -17.30
N MET A 62 9.92 21.60 -17.10
CA MET A 62 11.01 22.56 -17.27
C MET A 62 11.09 23.10 -18.70
N ALA A 63 11.00 22.23 -19.71
CA ALA A 63 10.98 22.64 -21.12
C ALA A 63 9.78 23.53 -21.46
N GLY A 64 8.61 23.26 -20.89
CA GLY A 64 7.40 24.08 -21.05
C GLY A 64 7.52 25.47 -20.41
N CYS A 65 8.14 25.58 -19.23
CA CYS A 65 8.45 26.86 -18.61
C CYS A 65 9.48 27.67 -19.43
N VAL A 66 10.52 27.02 -19.96
CA VAL A 66 11.51 27.67 -20.85
C VAL A 66 10.86 28.11 -22.17
N ALA A 67 10.01 27.29 -22.77
CA ALA A 67 9.26 27.66 -23.97
C ALA A 67 8.30 28.84 -23.72
N ALA A 68 7.58 28.86 -22.59
CA ALA A 68 6.73 29.99 -22.22
C ALA A 68 7.53 31.30 -22.06
N LEU A 69 8.73 31.23 -21.45
CA LEU A 69 9.66 32.37 -21.38
C LEU A 69 10.14 32.85 -22.75
N ILE A 70 10.46 31.94 -23.68
CA ILE A 70 11.01 32.32 -24.99
C ILE A 70 9.92 32.86 -25.93
N ILE A 71 8.72 32.28 -25.92
CA ILE A 71 7.65 32.62 -26.87
C ILE A 71 6.96 33.94 -26.47
N ILE A 72 6.70 34.15 -25.17
CA ILE A 72 5.87 35.27 -24.69
C ILE A 72 6.62 36.16 -23.68
N GLY A 73 7.62 35.62 -22.97
CA GLY A 73 8.38 36.36 -21.96
C GLY A 73 7.87 36.14 -20.53
N PRO A 74 8.26 37.02 -19.59
CA PRO A 74 8.03 36.83 -18.15
C PRO A 74 6.54 36.69 -17.76
N GLY A 75 5.62 37.35 -18.48
CA GLY A 75 4.19 37.30 -18.19
C GLY A 75 3.59 35.90 -18.28
N ALA A 76 4.01 35.09 -19.26
CA ALA A 76 3.56 33.71 -19.41
C ALA A 76 4.16 32.78 -18.36
N LEU A 77 5.41 33.00 -17.93
CA LEU A 77 5.98 32.24 -16.82
C LEU A 77 5.23 32.53 -15.51
N LEU A 78 4.87 33.79 -15.25
CA LEU A 78 4.06 34.14 -14.08
C LEU A 78 2.67 33.48 -14.12
N GLY A 79 1.99 33.48 -15.27
CA GLY A 79 0.67 32.85 -15.42
C GLY A 79 0.70 31.32 -15.29
N THR A 80 1.67 30.66 -15.92
CA THR A 80 1.86 29.21 -15.78
C THR A 80 2.21 28.83 -14.34
N LEU A 81 3.24 29.47 -13.75
CA LEU A 81 3.69 29.17 -12.39
C LEU A 81 2.61 29.46 -11.35
N SER A 82 1.91 30.58 -11.44
CA SER A 82 0.77 30.92 -10.56
C SER A 82 -0.34 29.86 -10.65
N THR A 83 -0.67 29.41 -11.87
CA THR A 83 -1.70 28.37 -12.06
C THR A 83 -1.28 27.05 -11.41
N PHE A 84 -0.05 26.58 -11.62
CA PHE A 84 0.42 25.35 -10.97
C PHE A 84 0.54 25.50 -9.44
N LEU A 85 0.96 26.67 -8.95
CA LEU A 85 1.06 26.97 -7.51
C LEU A 85 -0.31 26.91 -6.80
N VAL A 86 -1.40 27.26 -7.48
CA VAL A 86 -2.77 27.16 -6.94
C VAL A 86 -3.39 25.77 -7.16
N LEU A 87 -3.19 25.17 -8.33
CA LEU A 87 -3.82 23.88 -8.67
C LEU A 87 -3.20 22.68 -7.95
N LEU A 88 -1.89 22.70 -7.68
CA LEU A 88 -1.22 21.61 -6.93
C LEU A 88 -1.77 21.43 -5.51
N PRO A 89 -1.82 22.45 -4.62
CA PRO A 89 -2.39 22.28 -3.29
C PRO A 89 -3.89 21.97 -3.34
N MET A 90 -4.64 22.55 -4.29
CA MET A 90 -6.06 22.23 -4.50
C MET A 90 -6.24 20.72 -4.80
N GLN A 91 -5.45 20.17 -5.72
CA GLN A 91 -5.46 18.74 -6.04
C GLN A 91 -5.01 17.86 -4.86
N MET A 92 -4.04 18.30 -4.04
CA MET A 92 -3.67 17.59 -2.81
C MET A 92 -4.81 17.52 -1.79
N VAL A 93 -5.56 18.62 -1.60
CA VAL A 93 -6.72 18.65 -0.68
C VAL A 93 -7.82 17.73 -1.19
N ILE A 94 -8.16 17.79 -2.48
CA ILE A 94 -9.16 16.90 -3.11
C ILE A 94 -8.71 15.43 -3.01
N GLY A 95 -7.45 15.13 -3.28
CA GLY A 95 -6.87 13.80 -3.18
C GLY A 95 -6.94 13.24 -1.75
N LYS A 96 -6.52 14.03 -0.74
CA LYS A 96 -6.63 13.66 0.68
C LYS A 96 -8.09 13.37 1.08
N ALA A 97 -9.00 14.27 0.72
CA ALA A 97 -10.42 14.11 1.04
C ALA A 97 -11.04 12.87 0.34
N THR A 98 -10.63 12.59 -0.91
CA THR A 98 -11.06 11.40 -1.66
C THR A 98 -10.53 10.11 -1.01
N SER A 99 -9.27 10.12 -0.56
CA SER A 99 -8.68 9.01 0.20
C SER A 99 -9.46 8.73 1.49
N VAL A 100 -9.77 9.75 2.29
CA VAL A 100 -10.55 9.61 3.54
C VAL A 100 -11.95 9.04 3.28
N LEU A 101 -12.64 9.49 2.23
CA LEU A 101 -13.95 8.92 1.87
C LEU A 101 -13.86 7.48 1.37
N ARG A 102 -12.81 7.14 0.62
CA ARG A 102 -12.56 5.77 0.13
C ARG A 102 -12.24 4.82 1.29
N GLN A 103 -11.44 5.24 2.27
CA GLN A 103 -11.21 4.49 3.52
C GLN A 103 -12.50 4.26 4.30
N LYS A 104 -13.37 5.29 4.44
CA LYS A 104 -14.69 5.12 5.09
C LYS A 104 -15.59 4.16 4.32
N SER A 105 -15.56 4.20 2.98
CA SER A 105 -16.32 3.26 2.14
C SER A 105 -15.84 1.82 2.34
N ILE A 106 -14.52 1.58 2.35
CA ILE A 106 -13.94 0.25 2.57
C ILE A 106 -14.39 -0.33 3.91
N LYS A 107 -14.28 0.43 5.02
CA LYS A 107 -14.72 -0.02 6.35
C LYS A 107 -16.19 -0.48 6.40
N ILE A 108 -17.09 0.18 5.65
CA ILE A 108 -18.52 -0.20 5.59
C ILE A 108 -18.75 -1.40 4.67
N ILE A 109 -17.96 -1.53 3.59
CA ILE A 109 -17.96 -2.73 2.73
C ILE A 109 -17.52 -3.95 3.55
N ASP A 110 -16.48 -3.81 4.37
CA ASP A 110 -15.97 -4.86 5.25
C ASP A 110 -17.02 -5.23 6.33
N GLU A 111 -17.64 -4.25 6.99
CA GLU A 111 -18.78 -4.46 7.92
C GLU A 111 -19.88 -5.30 7.25
N ARG A 112 -20.27 -4.94 6.02
CA ARG A 112 -21.29 -5.66 5.26
C ARG A 112 -20.87 -7.08 4.92
N VAL A 113 -19.64 -7.29 4.45
CA VAL A 113 -19.13 -8.62 4.07
C VAL A 113 -19.03 -9.53 5.30
N GLN A 114 -18.55 -9.01 6.42
CA GLN A 114 -18.52 -9.73 7.70
C GLN A 114 -19.93 -10.15 8.13
N LYS A 115 -20.90 -9.22 8.13
CA LYS A 115 -22.29 -9.53 8.52
C LYS A 115 -22.98 -10.49 7.55
N MET A 116 -22.65 -10.43 6.26
CA MET A 116 -23.14 -11.38 5.27
C MET A 116 -22.57 -12.79 5.51
N ASN A 117 -21.30 -12.91 5.90
CA ASN A 117 -20.69 -14.19 6.28
C ASN A 117 -21.34 -14.77 7.55
N GLU A 118 -21.53 -13.97 8.62
CA GLU A 118 -22.24 -14.41 9.84
C GLU A 118 -23.63 -14.99 9.52
N ILE A 119 -24.39 -14.34 8.63
CA ILE A 119 -25.72 -14.78 8.21
C ILE A 119 -25.66 -16.09 7.41
N LEU A 120 -24.65 -16.28 6.56
CA LEU A 120 -24.44 -17.54 5.84
C LEU A 120 -24.08 -18.69 6.78
N THR A 121 -23.23 -18.45 7.80
CA THR A 121 -22.89 -19.45 8.82
C THR A 121 -24.12 -19.93 9.60
N PHE A 122 -25.06 -19.03 9.94
CA PHE A 122 -26.25 -19.37 10.73
C PHE A 122 -27.55 -19.52 9.92
N ILE A 123 -27.46 -19.65 8.59
CA ILE A 123 -28.62 -19.60 7.67
C ILE A 123 -29.74 -20.61 8.02
N LYS A 124 -29.37 -21.80 8.52
CA LYS A 124 -30.33 -22.84 8.92
C LYS A 124 -31.27 -22.35 10.04
N PHE A 125 -30.73 -21.69 11.06
CA PHE A 125 -31.54 -21.15 12.15
C PHE A 125 -32.41 -19.98 11.67
N ILE A 126 -31.85 -19.07 10.88
CA ILE A 126 -32.58 -17.91 10.34
C ILE A 126 -33.83 -18.35 9.56
N LYS A 127 -33.74 -19.44 8.77
CA LYS A 127 -34.88 -20.03 8.06
C LYS A 127 -35.90 -20.69 8.97
N VAL A 128 -35.46 -21.51 9.93
CA VAL A 128 -36.35 -22.20 10.87
C VAL A 128 -37.18 -21.21 11.71
N TYR A 129 -36.60 -20.07 12.09
CA TYR A 129 -37.29 -19.01 12.82
C TYR A 129 -37.93 -17.92 11.93
N ALA A 130 -37.91 -18.08 10.60
CA ALA A 130 -38.42 -17.11 9.62
C ALA A 130 -37.86 -15.66 9.78
N TRP A 131 -36.63 -15.52 10.30
CA TRP A 131 -35.98 -14.23 10.56
C TRP A 131 -35.38 -13.55 9.31
N GLU A 132 -35.67 -14.03 8.11
CA GLU A 132 -35.11 -13.52 6.85
C GLU A 132 -35.35 -12.00 6.67
N LYS A 133 -36.56 -11.52 6.95
CA LYS A 133 -36.93 -10.09 6.82
C LYS A 133 -36.13 -9.15 7.74
N PRO A 134 -36.06 -9.35 9.07
CA PRO A 134 -35.27 -8.47 9.94
C PRO A 134 -33.76 -8.52 9.67
N PHE A 135 -33.19 -9.67 9.27
CA PHE A 135 -31.78 -9.72 8.85
C PHE A 135 -31.54 -9.00 7.53
N SER A 136 -32.44 -9.15 6.53
CA SER A 136 -32.37 -8.41 5.26
C SER A 136 -32.37 -6.89 5.49
N LYS A 137 -33.28 -6.39 6.34
CA LYS A 137 -33.36 -4.96 6.68
C LYS A 137 -32.06 -4.43 7.30
N LYS A 138 -31.43 -5.19 8.20
CA LYS A 138 -30.11 -4.82 8.78
C LYS A 138 -29.01 -4.70 7.72
N ILE A 139 -28.98 -5.58 6.71
CA ILE A 139 -28.03 -5.46 5.58
C ILE A 139 -28.38 -4.23 4.73
N GLU A 140 -29.66 -3.97 4.50
CA GLU A 140 -30.13 -2.80 3.74
C GLU A 140 -29.69 -1.49 4.39
N ASP A 141 -29.82 -1.36 5.72
CA ASP A 141 -29.34 -0.19 6.48
C ASP A 141 -27.82 0.03 6.30
N ILE A 142 -27.01 -1.04 6.25
CA ILE A 142 -25.57 -0.96 5.96
C ILE A 142 -25.33 -0.54 4.50
N ARG A 143 -26.06 -1.14 3.54
CA ARG A 143 -26.01 -0.81 2.09
C ARG A 143 -26.38 0.65 1.81
N VAL A 144 -27.30 1.25 2.57
CA VAL A 144 -27.64 2.67 2.47
C VAL A 144 -26.45 3.54 2.89
N ARG A 145 -25.79 3.21 4.02
CA ARG A 145 -24.57 3.92 4.45
C ARG A 145 -23.44 3.76 3.43
N GLU A 146 -23.20 2.54 2.95
CA GLU A 146 -22.21 2.21 1.90
C GLU A 146 -22.42 3.10 0.67
N ARG A 147 -23.65 3.16 0.14
CA ARG A 147 -24.01 3.96 -1.04
C ARG A 147 -23.73 5.45 -0.83
N VAL A 148 -23.99 6.01 0.36
CA VAL A 148 -23.74 7.44 0.64
C VAL A 148 -22.25 7.77 0.57
N PHE A 149 -21.39 6.98 1.21
CA PHE A 149 -19.94 7.22 1.17
C PHE A 149 -19.35 6.93 -0.21
N LEU A 150 -19.78 5.85 -0.86
CA LEU A 150 -19.33 5.49 -2.20
C LEU A 150 -19.72 6.55 -3.24
N LYS A 151 -20.94 7.11 -3.17
CA LYS A 151 -21.37 8.22 -4.03
C LYS A 151 -20.54 9.49 -3.80
N LYS A 152 -20.26 9.86 -2.55
CA LYS A 152 -19.42 11.03 -2.22
C LYS A 152 -17.98 10.83 -2.72
N ALA A 153 -17.39 9.65 -2.51
CA ALA A 153 -16.07 9.30 -3.01
C ALA A 153 -16.02 9.35 -4.55
N GLY A 154 -17.04 8.81 -5.23
CA GLY A 154 -17.16 8.85 -6.68
C GLY A 154 -17.25 10.27 -7.25
N ILE A 155 -18.07 11.14 -6.66
CA ILE A 155 -18.19 12.55 -7.08
C ILE A 155 -16.85 13.28 -6.97
N MET A 156 -16.14 13.12 -5.86
CA MET A 156 -14.82 13.77 -5.66
C MET A 156 -13.72 13.17 -6.54
N GLN A 157 -13.75 11.86 -6.79
CA GLN A 157 -12.88 11.21 -7.77
C GLN A 157 -13.13 11.76 -9.18
N SER A 158 -14.39 11.91 -9.60
CA SER A 158 -14.75 12.53 -10.88
C SER A 158 -14.26 13.98 -10.97
N PHE A 159 -14.39 14.77 -9.90
CA PHE A 159 -13.87 16.13 -9.87
C PHE A 159 -12.33 16.16 -10.03
N SER A 160 -11.61 15.27 -9.33
CA SER A 160 -10.15 15.17 -9.43
C SER A 160 -9.67 14.76 -10.83
N ILE A 161 -10.37 13.81 -11.47
CA ILE A 161 -10.10 13.39 -12.86
C ILE A 161 -10.39 14.55 -13.83
N SER A 162 -11.55 15.22 -13.70
CA SER A 162 -11.93 16.37 -14.53
C SER A 162 -11.03 17.59 -14.36
N MET A 163 -10.32 17.73 -13.25
CA MET A 163 -9.34 18.81 -13.07
C MET A 163 -8.11 18.65 -13.98
N MET A 164 -7.76 17.43 -14.40
CA MET A 164 -6.63 17.18 -15.31
C MET A 164 -6.81 17.79 -16.72
N PRO A 165 -7.97 17.65 -17.40
CA PRO A 165 -8.24 18.37 -18.64
C PRO A 165 -8.36 19.90 -18.44
N ILE A 166 -8.78 20.38 -17.27
CA ILE A 166 -9.00 21.82 -17.03
C ILE A 166 -7.68 22.58 -16.77
N ALA A 167 -6.73 21.98 -16.04
CA ALA A 167 -5.54 22.66 -15.51
C ALA A 167 -4.74 23.52 -16.52
N PRO A 168 -4.23 22.98 -17.65
CA PRO A 168 -3.45 23.80 -18.60
C PRO A 168 -4.32 24.72 -19.46
N ASN A 169 -5.63 24.49 -19.57
CA ASN A 169 -6.53 25.44 -20.25
C ASN A 169 -6.61 26.74 -19.42
N VAL A 170 -6.79 26.59 -18.10
CA VAL A 170 -6.72 27.71 -17.14
C VAL A 170 -5.34 28.37 -17.18
N ALA A 171 -4.26 27.59 -17.22
CA ALA A 171 -2.90 28.12 -17.30
C ALA A 171 -2.66 28.95 -18.56
N THR A 172 -3.20 28.49 -19.70
CA THR A 172 -3.10 29.21 -20.98
C THR A 172 -3.84 30.55 -20.92
N VAL A 173 -5.09 30.53 -20.45
CA VAL A 173 -5.91 31.74 -20.31
C VAL A 173 -5.24 32.75 -19.35
N LEU A 174 -4.78 32.30 -18.18
CA LEU A 174 -4.15 33.18 -17.21
C LEU A 174 -2.82 33.77 -17.72
N SER A 175 -2.03 32.98 -18.46
CA SER A 175 -0.78 33.43 -19.08
C SER A 175 -1.00 34.51 -20.15
N ILE A 176 -2.02 34.33 -20.99
CA ILE A 176 -2.41 35.32 -22.00
C ILE A 176 -2.93 36.60 -21.32
N LEU A 177 -3.81 36.47 -20.32
CA LEU A 177 -4.36 37.62 -19.59
C LEU A 177 -3.28 38.44 -18.88
N LEU A 178 -2.32 37.79 -18.21
CA LEU A 178 -1.23 38.48 -17.53
C LEU A 178 -0.27 39.16 -18.52
N HIS A 179 0.04 38.51 -19.66
CA HIS A 179 0.88 39.12 -20.69
C HIS A 179 0.27 40.41 -21.26
N ILE A 180 -1.03 40.38 -21.57
CA ILE A 180 -1.77 41.57 -22.02
C ILE A 180 -1.84 42.63 -20.91
N ALA A 181 -2.03 42.23 -19.64
CA ALA A 181 -2.06 43.14 -18.51
C ALA A 181 -0.72 43.85 -18.23
N PHE A 182 0.41 43.25 -18.61
CA PHE A 182 1.73 43.91 -18.59
C PHE A 182 1.95 44.90 -19.75
N GLY A 183 0.96 45.11 -20.62
CA GLY A 183 1.04 46.03 -21.75
C GLY A 183 1.79 45.48 -22.96
N ASN A 184 2.12 44.18 -22.96
CA ASN A 184 2.81 43.55 -24.09
C ASN A 184 1.81 43.20 -25.21
N GLY A 185 2.24 43.38 -26.46
CA GLY A 185 1.54 42.83 -27.61
C GLY A 185 1.58 41.30 -27.62
N LEU A 186 0.53 40.66 -28.14
CA LEU A 186 0.46 39.21 -28.32
C LEU A 186 0.22 38.91 -29.80
N THR A 187 1.15 38.21 -30.42
CA THR A 187 0.99 37.73 -31.80
C THR A 187 0.14 36.46 -31.82
N ILE A 188 -0.72 36.31 -32.83
CA ILE A 188 -1.59 35.12 -32.99
C ILE A 188 -0.77 33.82 -32.99
N SER A 189 0.42 33.83 -33.63
CA SER A 189 1.37 32.71 -33.64
C SER A 189 1.84 32.32 -32.22
N GLU A 190 2.19 33.31 -31.39
CA GLU A 190 2.67 33.09 -30.02
C GLU A 190 1.57 32.46 -29.15
N ALA A 191 0.34 32.96 -29.27
CA ALA A 191 -0.82 32.45 -28.56
C ALA A 191 -1.10 30.98 -28.90
N PHE A 192 -1.17 30.62 -30.19
CA PHE A 192 -1.37 29.23 -30.61
C PHE A 192 -0.21 28.32 -30.19
N THR A 193 1.03 28.81 -30.24
CA THR A 193 2.21 28.03 -29.81
C THR A 193 2.19 27.77 -28.31
N LEU A 194 1.82 28.76 -27.48
CA LEU A 194 1.63 28.55 -26.04
C LEU A 194 0.54 27.50 -25.76
N VAL A 195 -0.64 27.59 -26.42
CA VAL A 195 -1.72 26.61 -26.29
C VAL A 195 -1.21 25.20 -26.59
N ALA A 196 -0.43 25.03 -27.67
CA ALA A 196 0.13 23.74 -28.06
C ALA A 196 1.13 23.20 -27.02
N VAL A 197 2.05 24.04 -26.52
CA VAL A 197 3.03 23.66 -25.48
C VAL A 197 2.33 23.26 -24.18
N LEU A 198 1.39 24.07 -23.69
CA LEU A 198 0.64 23.80 -22.45
C LEU A 198 -0.30 22.60 -22.57
N ASN A 199 -0.85 22.33 -23.76
CA ASN A 199 -1.61 21.10 -24.00
C ASN A 199 -0.71 19.85 -24.11
N THR A 200 0.53 19.99 -24.60
CA THR A 200 1.50 18.87 -24.64
C THR A 200 1.95 18.46 -23.24
N LEU A 201 2.17 19.43 -22.35
CA LEU A 201 2.42 19.22 -20.91
C LEU A 201 1.38 18.31 -20.24
N ARG A 202 0.10 18.42 -20.62
CA ARG A 202 -0.98 17.56 -20.13
C ARG A 202 -0.70 16.08 -20.30
N ILE A 203 -0.20 15.69 -21.48
CA ILE A 203 -0.01 14.29 -21.87
C ILE A 203 1.01 13.62 -20.95
N VAL A 204 1.97 14.39 -20.44
CA VAL A 204 3.07 13.88 -19.62
C VAL A 204 2.80 14.05 -18.12
N VAL A 205 2.24 15.18 -17.69
CA VAL A 205 1.86 15.44 -16.28
C VAL A 205 0.63 14.63 -15.86
N GLY A 206 -0.28 14.33 -16.78
CA GLY A 206 -1.51 13.57 -16.52
C GLY A 206 -1.27 12.20 -15.89
N PRO A 207 -0.44 11.33 -16.50
CA PRO A 207 -0.16 9.99 -15.97
C PRO A 207 0.78 9.98 -14.76
N THR A 208 1.50 11.08 -14.46
CA THR A 208 2.54 11.13 -13.40
C THR A 208 2.08 10.63 -12.01
N PRO A 209 0.89 10.97 -11.48
CA PRO A 209 0.45 10.47 -10.17
C PRO A 209 0.25 8.95 -10.16
N TRP A 210 -0.20 8.36 -11.28
CA TRP A 210 -0.30 6.91 -11.41
C TRP A 210 1.09 6.28 -11.53
N ALA A 211 2.03 6.93 -12.22
CA ALA A 211 3.43 6.48 -12.30
C ALA A 211 4.13 6.44 -10.93
N ILE A 212 4.01 7.51 -10.13
CA ILE A 212 4.56 7.57 -8.77
C ILE A 212 3.98 6.44 -7.90
N ARG A 213 2.67 6.21 -7.98
CA ARG A 213 2.00 5.11 -7.28
C ARG A 213 2.53 3.75 -7.72
N SER A 214 2.61 3.52 -9.03
CA SER A 214 3.06 2.25 -9.63
C SER A 214 4.49 1.91 -9.19
N ILE A 215 5.39 2.90 -9.18
CA ILE A 215 6.76 2.76 -8.64
C ILE A 215 6.74 2.35 -7.17
N ALA A 216 5.95 3.04 -6.33
CA ALA A 216 5.86 2.71 -4.90
C ALA A 216 5.31 1.29 -4.65
N GLU A 217 4.27 0.88 -5.39
CA GLU A 217 3.70 -0.47 -5.30
C GLU A 217 4.69 -1.56 -5.80
N THR A 218 5.55 -1.21 -6.76
CA THR A 218 6.57 -2.10 -7.33
C THR A 218 7.83 -2.22 -6.47
N VAL A 219 8.24 -1.18 -5.73
CA VAL A 219 9.31 -1.32 -4.72
C VAL A 219 8.94 -2.37 -3.68
N ILE A 220 7.67 -2.44 -3.28
CA ILE A 220 7.16 -3.46 -2.35
C ILE A 220 7.13 -4.85 -3.03
N ALA A 221 6.72 -4.93 -4.30
CA ALA A 221 6.75 -6.15 -5.10
C ALA A 221 8.18 -6.72 -5.25
N LEU A 222 9.16 -5.87 -5.59
CA LEU A 222 10.57 -6.23 -5.73
C LEU A 222 11.18 -6.74 -4.42
N ARG A 223 10.76 -6.20 -3.26
CA ARG A 223 11.18 -6.75 -1.95
C ARG A 223 10.67 -8.18 -1.76
N ARG A 224 9.41 -8.48 -2.09
CA ARG A 224 8.88 -9.86 -2.05
C ARG A 224 9.58 -10.79 -3.04
N LEU A 225 9.79 -10.33 -4.28
CA LEU A 225 10.49 -11.10 -5.30
C LEU A 225 11.93 -11.41 -4.88
N ARG A 226 12.65 -10.45 -4.27
CA ARG A 226 14.01 -10.67 -3.75
C ARG A 226 14.05 -11.77 -2.69
N VAL A 227 13.08 -11.84 -1.78
CA VAL A 227 13.00 -12.93 -0.78
C VAL A 227 12.90 -14.30 -1.45
N ILE A 228 12.18 -14.42 -2.57
CA ILE A 228 12.07 -15.67 -3.34
C ILE A 228 13.37 -15.98 -4.12
N LEU A 229 13.96 -14.96 -4.76
CA LEU A 229 15.16 -15.15 -5.60
C LEU A 229 16.46 -15.42 -4.81
N VAL A 230 16.48 -15.09 -3.51
CA VAL A 230 17.61 -15.33 -2.60
C VAL A 230 17.41 -16.63 -1.79
N LEU A 231 16.37 -17.42 -2.08
CA LEU A 231 16.23 -18.76 -1.51
C LEU A 231 17.32 -19.68 -2.04
N ASP A 232 18.00 -20.39 -1.13
CA ASP A 232 18.91 -21.46 -1.50
C ASP A 232 18.23 -22.46 -2.44
N THR A 233 18.78 -22.61 -3.63
CA THR A 233 18.45 -23.72 -4.54
C THR A 233 18.91 -25.03 -3.92
N VAL A 234 18.04 -26.04 -3.88
CA VAL A 234 18.50 -27.40 -3.63
C VAL A 234 19.23 -27.84 -4.90
N GLU A 235 20.54 -28.01 -4.83
CA GLU A 235 21.29 -28.62 -5.92
C GLU A 235 20.77 -30.06 -6.12
N PRO A 236 20.35 -30.45 -7.33
CA PRO A 236 20.01 -31.83 -7.60
C PRO A 236 21.27 -32.68 -7.40
N LEU A 237 21.20 -33.65 -6.49
CA LEU A 237 22.31 -34.53 -6.20
C LEU A 237 22.47 -35.53 -7.36
N ASP A 238 23.17 -35.12 -8.43
CA ASP A 238 23.60 -36.01 -9.52
C ASP A 238 24.70 -36.96 -9.02
N ARG A 239 24.28 -37.92 -8.20
CA ARG A 239 25.09 -39.05 -7.72
C ARG A 239 24.45 -40.34 -8.19
N MET A 240 24.81 -40.77 -9.40
CA MET A 240 24.72 -42.20 -9.70
C MET A 240 25.73 -42.95 -8.83
N PRO A 241 25.37 -44.12 -8.26
CA PRO A 241 26.36 -45.00 -7.65
C PRO A 241 27.34 -45.50 -8.72
N ASP A 242 28.64 -45.25 -8.55
CA ASP A 242 29.71 -45.85 -9.39
C ASP A 242 29.61 -47.39 -9.38
N ASP A 243 29.17 -47.94 -8.25
CA ASP A 243 29.03 -49.37 -8.03
C ASP A 243 27.62 -49.85 -8.41
N GLY A 244 27.40 -50.13 -9.70
CA GLY A 244 26.10 -50.51 -10.31
C GLY A 244 25.42 -51.80 -9.79
N ARG A 245 25.88 -52.31 -8.63
CA ARG A 245 25.34 -53.44 -7.85
C ARG A 245 24.28 -53.01 -6.83
N HIS A 246 24.26 -51.74 -6.42
CA HIS A 246 23.30 -51.22 -5.45
C HIS A 246 22.43 -50.13 -6.10
N ALA A 247 21.13 -50.16 -5.81
CA ALA A 247 20.18 -49.16 -6.31
C ALA A 247 20.11 -47.93 -5.39
N VAL A 248 20.21 -48.13 -4.07
CA VAL A 248 20.22 -47.07 -3.05
C VAL A 248 21.13 -47.49 -1.89
N ILE A 249 22.01 -46.60 -1.45
CA ILE A 249 22.81 -46.76 -0.23
C ILE A 249 22.62 -45.51 0.63
N ILE A 250 22.26 -45.71 1.89
CA ILE A 250 22.24 -44.69 2.93
C ILE A 250 23.03 -45.28 4.10
N GLU A 251 24.13 -44.64 4.51
CA GLU A 251 24.97 -45.06 5.63
C GLU A 251 25.13 -43.90 6.62
N ASP A 252 24.91 -44.20 7.91
CA ASP A 252 25.01 -43.28 9.06
C ASP A 252 24.37 -41.89 8.87
N ALA A 253 23.34 -41.80 8.03
CA ALA A 253 22.74 -40.53 7.66
C ALA A 253 21.78 -40.02 8.73
N THR A 254 21.90 -38.74 9.08
CA THR A 254 20.97 -38.04 9.96
C THR A 254 20.33 -36.87 9.22
N PHE A 255 19.00 -36.81 9.23
CA PHE A 255 18.19 -35.77 8.60
C PHE A 255 17.29 -35.12 9.65
N ALA A 256 17.22 -33.80 9.65
CA ALA A 256 16.26 -33.04 10.44
C ALA A 256 15.68 -31.90 9.60
N TRP A 257 14.41 -31.58 9.80
CA TRP A 257 13.86 -30.32 9.29
C TRP A 257 14.43 -29.16 10.10
N SER A 258 14.85 -28.08 9.45
CA SER A 258 15.32 -26.92 10.21
C SER A 258 14.14 -26.23 10.92
N LYS A 259 14.38 -25.65 12.09
CA LYS A 259 13.30 -25.11 12.94
C LYS A 259 12.54 -23.99 12.22
N VAL A 260 11.22 -24.02 12.35
CA VAL A 260 10.36 -22.87 12.03
C VAL A 260 10.68 -21.75 13.03
N ALA A 261 11.49 -20.78 12.62
CA ALA A 261 11.66 -19.55 13.39
C ALA A 261 10.36 -18.74 13.30
N SER A 262 9.48 -18.90 14.29
CA SER A 262 8.32 -18.03 14.45
C SER A 262 8.80 -16.68 15.00
N ASN A 263 8.94 -15.68 14.13
CA ASN A 263 9.28 -14.30 14.52
C ASN A 263 8.20 -13.72 15.47
N THR A 264 8.35 -14.00 16.76
CA THR A 264 7.45 -13.60 17.84
C THR A 264 8.06 -12.49 18.70
N GLU A 265 9.27 -12.05 18.36
CA GLU A 265 10.03 -11.01 19.09
C GLU A 265 10.17 -9.70 18.31
N GLU A 266 10.30 -9.75 16.97
CA GLU A 266 10.29 -8.53 16.13
C GLU A 266 8.95 -7.79 16.19
N ASP A 267 7.83 -8.52 16.12
CA ASP A 267 6.48 -7.95 16.15
C ASP A 267 6.15 -7.29 17.50
N LYS A 268 6.80 -7.74 18.59
CA LYS A 268 6.72 -7.12 19.92
C LYS A 268 7.61 -5.88 20.07
N THR A 269 8.65 -5.75 19.24
CA THR A 269 9.59 -4.63 19.30
C THR A 269 9.06 -3.46 18.48
N ALA A 270 8.57 -3.72 17.26
CA ALA A 270 7.87 -2.73 16.44
C ALA A 270 6.62 -2.15 17.15
N ALA A 271 5.86 -2.98 17.89
CA ALA A 271 4.75 -2.50 18.70
C ALA A 271 5.18 -1.58 19.86
N LYS A 272 6.32 -1.88 20.52
CA LYS A 272 6.84 -1.06 21.63
C LYS A 272 7.47 0.25 21.20
N GLU A 273 8.03 0.33 20.00
CA GLU A 273 8.51 1.58 19.43
C GLU A 273 7.35 2.48 19.00
N ALA A 274 6.30 1.90 18.39
CA ALA A 274 5.07 2.61 18.06
C ALA A 274 4.31 3.17 19.28
N GLU A 275 4.42 2.52 20.46
CA GLU A 275 3.86 3.06 21.71
C GLU A 275 4.73 4.18 22.35
N ARG A 276 6.03 4.24 22.04
CA ARG A 276 6.93 5.29 22.57
C ARG A 276 6.83 6.61 21.80
N GLU A 277 6.68 6.57 20.47
CA GLU A 277 6.53 7.80 19.67
C GLU A 277 5.20 8.55 19.89
N VAL A 278 4.22 7.95 20.59
CA VAL A 278 2.94 8.59 20.94
C VAL A 278 2.99 9.25 22.34
N GLY A 279 4.07 9.03 23.11
CA GLY A 279 4.20 9.48 24.51
C GLY A 279 4.78 10.88 24.73
N GLU A 280 5.51 11.45 23.76
CA GLU A 280 6.20 12.74 23.89
C GLU A 280 5.78 13.76 22.82
N ASP A 281 4.55 14.30 22.94
CA ASP A 281 4.26 15.67 22.53
C ASP A 281 2.91 16.13 23.14
N GLY A 282 2.93 17.00 24.15
CA GLY A 282 1.67 17.45 24.77
C GLY A 282 1.72 18.08 26.16
N LYS A 283 2.62 19.05 26.42
CA LYS A 283 2.44 19.96 27.55
C LYS A 283 2.78 21.41 27.20
N ILE A 284 1.75 22.26 27.17
CA ILE A 284 1.67 23.55 27.90
C ILE A 284 0.22 24.07 27.75
N ASP A 285 -0.46 24.12 28.89
CA ASP A 285 -1.42 25.11 29.39
C ASP A 285 -2.28 25.96 28.41
N ASP A 286 -3.61 25.94 28.61
CA ASP A 286 -4.25 27.13 29.21
C ASP A 286 -5.61 26.85 29.91
N LYS A 287 -5.99 27.74 30.83
CA LYS A 287 -7.26 27.80 31.62
C LYS A 287 -7.50 29.31 31.92
N PRO A 288 -8.73 29.82 32.24
CA PRO A 288 -9.81 29.16 32.97
C PRO A 288 -11.26 29.58 32.59
N ALA A 289 -12.19 29.37 33.53
CA ALA A 289 -13.62 29.73 33.57
C ALA A 289 -14.59 28.90 32.69
N GLY A 290 -15.73 28.38 33.16
CA GLY A 290 -16.26 28.29 34.54
C GLY A 290 -17.73 28.69 34.64
N THR A 291 -18.64 27.73 34.89
CA THR A 291 -19.69 27.73 35.95
C THR A 291 -20.49 26.42 35.91
N LYS A 292 -21.05 26.04 37.07
CA LYS A 292 -21.80 24.80 37.41
C LYS A 292 -23.27 24.83 36.89
N ASP A 293 -24.18 23.86 37.09
CA ASP A 293 -24.30 22.56 37.82
C ASP A 293 -25.37 21.69 37.07
N GLY A 294 -25.69 20.41 37.37
CA GLY A 294 -25.15 19.48 38.37
C GLY A 294 -26.14 18.44 38.97
N VAL A 295 -26.86 17.63 38.17
CA VAL A 295 -27.83 16.58 38.65
C VAL A 295 -27.59 15.21 37.96
N LYS A 296 -27.95 14.12 38.66
CA LYS A 296 -27.59 12.72 38.38
C LYS A 296 -28.73 11.85 37.81
N ASP A 297 -28.30 10.69 37.31
CA ASP A 297 -28.92 9.34 37.41
C ASP A 297 -29.73 8.82 36.20
N GLY A 298 -29.69 7.50 36.00
CA GLY A 298 -30.32 6.80 34.86
C GLY A 298 -29.45 5.71 34.23
N THR A 299 -29.33 4.56 34.90
CA THR A 299 -28.54 3.39 34.45
C THR A 299 -29.15 2.67 33.23
N GLU A 300 -28.39 2.45 32.15
CA GLU A 300 -28.63 1.30 31.26
C GLU A 300 -27.34 0.80 30.58
N LYS A 301 -27.18 -0.52 30.45
CA LYS A 301 -25.91 -1.18 30.10
C LYS A 301 -25.70 -1.26 28.58
N SER A 302 -24.62 -0.64 28.09
CA SER A 302 -24.11 -0.90 26.74
C SER A 302 -23.38 -2.26 26.70
N PRO A 303 -23.66 -3.15 25.72
CA PRO A 303 -22.93 -4.40 25.58
C PRO A 303 -21.50 -4.13 25.10
N SER A 304 -20.55 -4.62 25.89
CA SER A 304 -19.12 -4.47 25.71
C SER A 304 -18.61 -4.79 24.30
N THR A 305 -17.78 -3.89 23.79
CA THR A 305 -16.74 -4.16 22.79
C THR A 305 -16.03 -5.47 23.11
N VAL A 306 -16.20 -6.49 22.27
CA VAL A 306 -15.34 -7.68 22.29
C VAL A 306 -14.00 -7.26 21.67
N SER A 307 -13.07 -6.85 22.52
CA SER A 307 -11.72 -6.49 22.12
C SER A 307 -11.03 -7.70 21.48
N ILE A 308 -10.28 -7.44 20.40
CA ILE A 308 -9.55 -8.45 19.59
C ILE A 308 -8.61 -9.32 20.45
N THR A 309 -8.23 -8.85 21.64
CA THR A 309 -7.51 -9.57 22.69
C THR A 309 -8.11 -10.94 23.07
N GLN A 310 -9.44 -11.14 23.02
CA GLN A 310 -10.06 -12.40 23.46
C GLN A 310 -9.93 -13.56 22.46
N LEU A 311 -9.64 -13.29 21.18
CA LEU A 311 -9.29 -14.35 20.22
C LEU A 311 -7.82 -14.79 20.36
N ALA A 312 -6.95 -13.94 20.90
CA ALA A 312 -5.56 -14.30 21.18
C ALA A 312 -5.42 -15.17 22.44
N SER A 313 -6.30 -15.01 23.44
CA SER A 313 -6.22 -15.76 24.71
C SER A 313 -6.69 -17.22 24.63
N GLN A 314 -7.32 -17.67 23.53
CA GLN A 314 -7.85 -19.03 23.40
C GLN A 314 -6.97 -19.98 22.57
N GLY A 315 -5.83 -19.49 22.04
CA GLY A 315 -4.77 -20.32 21.44
C GLY A 315 -3.60 -20.64 22.39
N SER A 316 -3.61 -20.09 23.60
CA SER A 316 -2.48 -20.15 24.55
C SER A 316 -2.54 -21.38 25.47
N GLN A 317 -2.55 -22.59 24.89
CA GLN A 317 -1.98 -23.81 25.48
C GLN A 317 -1.76 -24.84 24.36
N ILE A 318 -0.63 -24.69 23.65
CA ILE A 318 0.01 -25.78 22.91
C ILE A 318 1.42 -25.87 23.50
N GLU A 319 1.80 -27.05 23.98
CA GLU A 319 3.09 -27.27 24.64
C GLU A 319 4.25 -27.01 23.68
N LEU A 320 5.31 -26.36 24.17
CA LEU A 320 6.60 -26.34 23.49
C LEU A 320 7.27 -27.72 23.64
N ASP A 321 6.84 -28.69 22.85
CA ASP A 321 7.73 -29.76 22.36
C ASP A 321 7.23 -30.31 21.01
N GLU A 322 7.12 -29.43 20.01
CA GLU A 322 6.94 -29.89 18.62
C GLU A 322 8.26 -30.50 18.15
N MET A 323 8.44 -31.79 18.49
CA MET A 323 9.59 -32.60 18.15
C MET A 323 9.79 -32.56 16.63
N VAL A 324 10.82 -31.85 16.19
CA VAL A 324 11.24 -31.78 14.79
C VAL A 324 11.37 -33.22 14.28
N PRO A 325 10.61 -33.64 13.25
CA PRO A 325 10.69 -35.01 12.76
C PRO A 325 12.06 -35.23 12.14
N ALA A 326 12.92 -35.90 12.89
CA ALA A 326 14.31 -36.14 12.57
C ALA A 326 14.58 -37.65 12.50
N LEU A 327 15.23 -38.07 11.42
CA LEU A 327 15.63 -39.44 11.17
C LEU A 327 17.11 -39.55 11.48
N PHE A 328 17.47 -40.30 12.51
CA PHE A 328 18.85 -40.45 12.98
C PHE A 328 19.44 -41.80 12.56
N ASN A 329 20.72 -41.82 12.20
CA ASN A 329 21.52 -43.02 11.95
C ASN A 329 20.85 -44.03 10.99
N LEU A 330 20.29 -43.53 9.88
CA LEU A 330 19.71 -44.39 8.84
C LEU A 330 20.80 -45.19 8.13
N ASN A 331 20.73 -46.51 8.27
CA ASN A 331 21.57 -47.48 7.57
C ASN A 331 20.67 -48.40 6.73
N PHE A 332 20.71 -48.25 5.40
CA PHE A 332 19.89 -49.01 4.47
C PHE A 332 20.60 -49.24 3.13
N LYS A 333 20.57 -50.48 2.64
CA LYS A 333 21.15 -50.88 1.36
C LYS A 333 20.11 -51.63 0.52
N LEU A 334 19.74 -51.06 -0.62
CA LEU A 334 18.88 -51.69 -1.60
C LEU A 334 19.74 -52.23 -2.76
N TYR A 335 19.65 -53.53 -3.01
CA TYR A 335 20.24 -54.18 -4.18
C TYR A 335 19.32 -54.02 -5.39
N LYS A 336 19.88 -54.17 -6.59
CA LYS A 336 19.17 -54.08 -7.87
C LYS A 336 18.66 -55.44 -8.35
#